data_AF-A0A1G5BUC1-F1
#
_entry.id   AF-A0A1G5BUC1-F1
#
_cell.length_a   1.000
_cell.length_b   1.000
_cell.length_c   1.000
_cell.angle_alpha   90.00
_cell.angle_beta   90.00
_cell.angle_gamma   90.00
#
_symmetry.space_group_name_H-M   'P 1'
#
loop_
_entity.id
_entity.type
_entity.pdbx_description
1 polymer ?
#
loop_
_entity_poly.entity_id
_entity_poly.type
_entity_poly.pdbx_seq_one_letter_code
_entity_poly.pdbx_strand_id
1 'polypeptide(L)'
;MKKKTIFMTAVPAAVLLTVLCIGGIYTANAKDSGVNINGGVVINYVGSETEIIIPDGVRTIGREAFAGNTQITSVRLPSSLNKIDYGAFRGCTSLKSVDIPDSVFEIGDSAFWGCSSLETVSIGSGLYSLGDGAFSDCGNLKHIGLDPANHFFDADDCTILTSDHKKLCQYLAGGEHYTYTIPGTVEEISRYCFWGCDTLKEIIVPGISVIPEYAFSNCRGLENLIFQVPTNELSLGAVQDCSSLKQVTLPISVKNIHSNAFDGCPSTLYFNCPDFSGGAVFAESKGYTTGDMSLYDDRELLAAEAELKQSGAASDSGKSVSNTNDNSATDAGGNEGGGSETASGTAASDDPSVNVTYVPDTGDGDVLGSSKVVSDRAYVIIDGGLPVNNGNSNSQTVQVSNAANGIEDYAHYLDQTIISFDIPDGTSTVGDFSFARTSLTQIFIPDGVTYVGKGAFYHCDHLAKVRIPDSVTEVGEKAFAYTEWYNNWVSSGPEGEDKDFLIVGDGVLIGYKGDEESPELPASVKSVAPGVFE
;
A
#
# COMPACT_ATOMS: atom_id res chain seq x y z
N MET A 1 -70.91 -25.69 -32.82
CA MET A 1 -69.43 -25.66 -32.89
C MET A 1 -68.89 -24.86 -31.71
N LYS A 2 -67.97 -25.48 -30.95
CA LYS A 2 -67.03 -24.93 -29.95
C LYS A 2 -67.57 -24.21 -28.69
N LYS A 3 -67.43 -24.93 -27.56
CA LYS A 3 -67.26 -24.43 -26.18
C LYS A 3 -66.19 -23.33 -26.12
N LYS A 4 -66.36 -22.37 -25.21
CA LYS A 4 -65.27 -21.88 -24.34
C LYS A 4 -65.82 -21.20 -23.08
N THR A 5 -65.95 -22.03 -22.05
CA THR A 5 -65.93 -21.62 -20.64
C THR A 5 -64.56 -20.98 -20.38
N ILE A 6 -64.52 -19.70 -20.02
CA ILE A 6 -63.28 -19.05 -19.57
C ILE A 6 -63.15 -19.33 -18.07
N PHE A 7 -62.13 -20.11 -17.74
CA PHE A 7 -61.62 -20.32 -16.39
C PHE A 7 -61.08 -18.99 -15.83
N MET A 8 -61.48 -18.65 -14.60
CA MET A 8 -60.66 -17.78 -13.74
C MET A 8 -59.34 -18.50 -13.47
N THR A 9 -58.28 -18.09 -14.15
CA THR A 9 -56.91 -18.43 -13.76
C THR A 9 -56.42 -17.38 -12.78
N ALA A 10 -55.98 -17.83 -11.62
CA ALA A 10 -55.26 -17.05 -10.62
C ALA A 10 -54.20 -16.18 -11.30
N VAL A 11 -54.22 -14.88 -10.99
CA VAL A 11 -53.13 -13.97 -11.33
C VAL A 11 -51.94 -14.36 -10.44
N PRO A 12 -50.72 -14.60 -10.99
CA PRO A 12 -49.56 -14.97 -10.20
C PRO A 12 -49.15 -13.83 -9.27
N ALA A 13 -48.65 -14.18 -8.08
CA ALA A 13 -48.16 -13.31 -7.02
C ALA A 13 -46.88 -12.53 -7.39
N ALA A 14 -46.87 -11.80 -8.51
CA ALA A 14 -45.70 -11.07 -9.02
C ALA A 14 -45.97 -9.60 -9.41
N VAL A 15 -47.13 -9.03 -9.07
CA VAL A 15 -47.42 -7.60 -9.31
C VAL A 15 -48.12 -6.96 -8.11
N LEU A 16 -47.52 -7.09 -6.92
CA LEU A 16 -47.95 -6.35 -5.72
C LEU A 16 -46.75 -5.76 -4.96
N LEU A 17 -45.89 -5.03 -5.67
CA LEU A 17 -44.79 -4.28 -5.06
C LEU A 17 -44.58 -2.92 -5.73
N THR A 18 -45.64 -2.12 -5.90
CA THR A 18 -45.51 -0.70 -6.29
C THR A 18 -46.47 0.26 -5.58
N VAL A 19 -47.20 -0.16 -4.53
CA VAL A 19 -48.10 0.75 -3.78
C VAL A 19 -48.09 0.49 -2.27
N LEU A 20 -46.93 0.65 -1.62
CA LEU A 20 -46.85 0.74 -0.15
C LEU A 20 -46.00 1.94 0.34
N CYS A 21 -45.88 2.99 -0.47
CA CYS A 21 -45.30 4.28 -0.05
C CYS A 21 -46.34 5.36 0.25
N ILE A 22 -47.57 5.00 0.63
CA ILE A 22 -48.58 5.99 1.03
C ILE A 22 -49.20 5.60 2.36
N GLY A 23 -48.73 6.26 3.42
CA GLY A 23 -49.51 6.54 4.62
C GLY A 23 -49.66 5.40 5.62
N GLY A 24 -48.71 5.34 6.56
CA GLY A 24 -48.99 4.98 7.96
C GLY A 24 -49.28 3.50 8.26
N ILE A 25 -48.64 3.03 9.34
CA ILE A 25 -48.99 1.83 10.11
C ILE A 25 -48.55 0.51 9.48
N TYR A 26 -47.24 0.29 9.45
CA TYR A 26 -46.69 -0.88 10.11
C TYR A 26 -45.76 -0.40 11.24
N THR A 27 -46.35 -0.03 12.37
CA THR A 27 -45.59 -0.08 13.63
C THR A 27 -45.48 -1.54 14.00
N ALA A 28 -44.55 -2.27 13.40
CA ALA A 28 -43.94 -3.38 14.12
C ALA A 28 -43.37 -2.74 15.38
N ASN A 29 -44.04 -2.90 16.52
CA ASN A 29 -43.44 -2.53 17.80
C ASN A 29 -42.07 -3.20 17.82
N ALA A 30 -41.00 -2.46 18.15
CA ALA A 30 -39.62 -2.98 18.18
C ALA A 30 -39.45 -4.30 18.98
N LYS A 31 -40.46 -4.72 19.75
CA LYS A 31 -40.56 -6.04 20.38
C LYS A 31 -40.74 -7.22 19.42
N ASP A 32 -41.39 -7.06 18.25
CA ASP A 32 -41.62 -8.16 17.31
C ASP A 32 -40.51 -8.31 16.26
N SER A 33 -39.63 -7.32 16.10
CA SER A 33 -38.49 -7.39 15.18
C SER A 33 -37.22 -7.96 15.82
N GLY A 34 -37.20 -8.26 17.12
CA GLY A 34 -35.99 -8.69 17.84
C GLY A 34 -34.92 -7.60 17.98
N VAL A 35 -35.22 -6.35 17.59
CA VAL A 35 -34.31 -5.19 17.72
C VAL A 35 -34.55 -4.53 19.07
N ASN A 36 -33.62 -4.69 20.02
CA ASN A 36 -33.74 -4.08 21.33
C ASN A 36 -33.19 -2.66 21.33
N ILE A 37 -34.04 -1.68 21.64
CA ILE A 37 -33.71 -0.26 21.60
C ILE A 37 -33.83 0.34 23.01
N ASN A 38 -32.83 1.08 23.44
CA ASN A 38 -32.84 1.84 24.68
C ASN A 38 -32.34 3.27 24.43
N GLY A 39 -33.15 4.27 24.77
CA GLY A 39 -32.75 5.68 24.64
C GLY A 39 -32.39 6.13 23.22
N GLY A 40 -32.96 5.50 22.18
CA GLY A 40 -32.61 5.78 20.78
C GLY A 40 -31.36 5.05 20.29
N VAL A 41 -30.81 4.11 21.07
CA VAL A 41 -29.67 3.27 20.69
C VAL A 41 -30.13 1.84 20.48
N VAL A 42 -29.77 1.21 19.36
CA VAL A 42 -29.92 -0.24 19.20
C VAL A 42 -28.85 -0.92 20.04
N ILE A 43 -29.25 -1.67 21.06
CA ILE A 43 -28.34 -2.32 22.01
C ILE A 43 -27.91 -3.69 21.50
N ASN A 44 -28.86 -4.48 20.98
CA ASN A 44 -28.59 -5.76 20.35
C ASN A 44 -29.77 -6.24 19.52
N TYR A 45 -29.50 -7.19 18.62
CA TYR A 45 -30.48 -7.91 17.83
C TYR A 45 -30.54 -9.39 18.22
N VAL A 46 -31.75 -9.88 18.47
CA VAL A 46 -32.02 -11.28 18.85
C VAL A 46 -33.05 -11.96 17.94
N GLY A 47 -33.43 -11.29 16.84
CA GLY A 47 -34.40 -11.81 15.88
C GLY A 47 -33.80 -12.84 14.90
N SER A 48 -34.68 -13.43 14.10
CA SER A 48 -34.33 -14.38 13.02
C SER A 48 -34.66 -13.86 11.62
N GLU A 49 -35.15 -12.63 11.52
CA GLU A 49 -35.47 -12.01 10.23
C GLU A 49 -34.19 -11.73 9.42
N THR A 50 -34.32 -11.80 8.10
CA THR A 50 -33.23 -11.55 7.14
C THR A 50 -33.20 -10.09 6.66
N GLU A 51 -34.33 -9.40 6.73
CA GLU A 51 -34.48 -8.00 6.36
C GLU A 51 -34.88 -7.18 7.58
N ILE A 52 -34.01 -6.26 7.98
CA ILE A 52 -34.20 -5.48 9.21
C ILE A 52 -34.55 -4.05 8.86
N ILE A 53 -35.60 -3.52 9.49
CA ILE A 53 -35.94 -2.10 9.44
C ILE A 53 -35.67 -1.52 10.82
N ILE A 54 -34.70 -0.61 10.89
CA ILE A 54 -34.42 0.13 12.11
C ILE A 54 -35.40 1.31 12.18
N PRO A 55 -36.19 1.44 13.27
CA PRO A 55 -37.26 2.43 13.34
C PRO A 55 -36.74 3.86 13.47
N ASP A 56 -37.55 4.82 13.01
CA ASP A 56 -37.29 6.24 13.16
C ASP A 56 -37.08 6.64 14.63
N GLY A 57 -36.21 7.63 14.85
CA GLY A 57 -35.84 8.11 16.19
C GLY A 57 -34.63 7.39 16.79
N VAL A 58 -34.18 6.27 16.21
CA VAL A 58 -32.88 5.70 16.51
C VAL A 58 -31.78 6.65 16.02
N ARG A 59 -30.83 6.93 16.91
CA ARG A 59 -29.66 7.82 16.70
C ARG A 59 -28.36 7.04 16.61
N THR A 60 -28.29 5.84 17.18
CA THR A 60 -27.05 5.05 17.19
C THR A 60 -27.34 3.57 17.00
N ILE A 61 -26.57 2.91 16.14
CA ILE A 61 -26.40 1.45 16.19
C ILE A 61 -25.27 1.19 17.17
N GLY A 62 -25.60 0.62 18.34
CA GLY A 62 -24.66 0.47 19.44
C GLY A 62 -23.58 -0.57 19.18
N ARG A 63 -22.59 -0.56 20.06
CA ARG A 63 -21.45 -1.49 20.05
C ARG A 63 -21.91 -2.93 19.87
N GLU A 64 -21.38 -3.57 18.82
CA GLU A 64 -21.63 -4.99 18.50
C GLU A 64 -23.11 -5.38 18.38
N ALA A 65 -24.03 -4.43 18.12
CA ALA A 65 -25.47 -4.68 18.19
C ALA A 65 -25.98 -5.81 17.27
N PHE A 66 -25.34 -6.00 16.12
CA PHE A 66 -25.63 -7.06 15.15
C PHE A 66 -24.44 -8.01 14.95
N ALA A 67 -23.41 -7.94 15.79
CA ALA A 67 -22.18 -8.69 15.57
C ALA A 67 -22.42 -10.21 15.49
N GLY A 68 -21.79 -10.85 14.50
CA GLY A 68 -21.87 -12.28 14.22
C GLY A 68 -23.20 -12.73 13.61
N ASN A 69 -24.09 -11.82 13.19
CA ASN A 69 -25.36 -12.22 12.61
C ASN A 69 -25.19 -12.71 11.16
N THR A 70 -25.22 -14.03 10.98
CA THR A 70 -25.04 -14.67 9.68
C THR A 70 -26.33 -14.81 8.86
N GLN A 71 -27.45 -14.22 9.29
CA GLN A 71 -28.75 -14.34 8.62
C GLN A 71 -29.21 -13.06 7.94
N ILE A 72 -28.86 -11.89 8.48
CA ILE A 72 -29.29 -10.61 7.92
C ILE A 72 -28.64 -10.41 6.55
N THR A 73 -29.49 -10.18 5.55
CA THR A 73 -29.08 -9.89 4.17
C THR A 73 -29.22 -8.41 3.83
N SER A 74 -30.08 -7.68 4.52
CA SER A 74 -30.31 -6.25 4.33
C SER A 74 -30.73 -5.57 5.64
N VAL A 75 -30.24 -4.35 5.85
CA VAL A 75 -30.65 -3.47 6.94
C VAL A 75 -31.03 -2.10 6.38
N ARG A 76 -32.22 -1.60 6.74
CA ARG A 76 -32.68 -0.25 6.41
C ARG A 76 -32.44 0.66 7.60
N LEU A 77 -31.51 1.60 7.44
CA LEU A 77 -31.13 2.58 8.45
C LEU A 77 -32.04 3.82 8.37
N PRO A 78 -32.47 4.41 9.50
CA PRO A 78 -33.37 5.57 9.49
C PRO A 78 -32.57 6.85 9.23
N SER A 79 -33.21 7.86 8.63
CA SER A 79 -32.60 9.17 8.41
C SER A 79 -32.26 9.93 9.70
N SER A 80 -32.74 9.47 10.86
CA SER A 80 -32.37 10.01 12.16
C SER A 80 -31.03 9.48 12.70
N LEU A 81 -30.46 8.44 12.08
CA LEU A 81 -29.24 7.78 12.55
C LEU A 81 -28.04 8.72 12.45
N ASN A 82 -27.23 8.76 13.50
CA ASN A 82 -26.07 9.64 13.60
C ASN A 82 -24.75 8.90 13.70
N LYS A 83 -24.76 7.70 14.29
CA LYS A 83 -23.54 6.94 14.55
C LYS A 83 -23.76 5.43 14.36
N ILE A 84 -22.77 4.77 13.79
CA ILE A 84 -22.64 3.31 13.76
C ILE A 84 -21.40 2.98 14.60
N ASP A 85 -21.59 2.36 15.75
CA ASP A 85 -20.53 2.22 16.76
C ASP A 85 -19.61 1.01 16.50
N TYR A 86 -18.59 0.85 17.35
CA TYR A 86 -17.61 -0.24 17.29
C TYR A 86 -18.25 -1.60 17.00
N GLY A 87 -17.80 -2.26 15.92
CA GLY A 87 -18.21 -3.62 15.59
C GLY A 87 -19.71 -3.82 15.36
N ALA A 88 -20.50 -2.77 15.13
CA ALA A 88 -21.96 -2.82 15.08
C ALA A 88 -22.53 -3.94 14.20
N PHE A 89 -21.92 -4.21 13.04
CA PHE A 89 -22.27 -5.26 12.09
C PHE A 89 -21.10 -6.24 11.84
N ARG A 90 -20.11 -6.29 12.73
CA ARG A 90 -18.94 -7.16 12.58
C ARG A 90 -19.35 -8.61 12.38
N GLY A 91 -18.87 -9.27 11.32
CA GLY A 91 -19.15 -10.66 11.02
C GLY A 91 -20.58 -10.93 10.56
N CYS A 92 -21.29 -9.92 10.04
CA CYS A 92 -22.56 -10.12 9.36
C CYS A 92 -22.34 -10.72 7.96
N THR A 93 -21.91 -11.99 7.90
CA THR A 93 -21.39 -12.62 6.68
C THR A 93 -22.39 -12.77 5.54
N SER A 94 -23.69 -12.57 5.79
CA SER A 94 -24.76 -12.63 4.76
C SER A 94 -25.24 -11.26 4.30
N LEU A 95 -24.79 -10.17 4.95
CA LEU A 95 -25.20 -8.81 4.62
C LEU A 95 -24.64 -8.43 3.25
N LYS A 96 -25.51 -8.02 2.32
CA LYS A 96 -25.12 -7.77 0.92
C LYS A 96 -24.94 -6.31 0.58
N SER A 97 -25.74 -5.45 1.20
CA SER A 97 -25.74 -4.02 0.94
C SER A 97 -26.14 -3.23 2.17
N VAL A 98 -25.58 -2.02 2.27
CA VAL A 98 -25.92 -1.06 3.33
C VAL A 98 -25.95 0.35 2.73
N ASP A 99 -27.05 1.06 2.96
CA ASP A 99 -27.17 2.47 2.65
C ASP A 99 -27.02 3.30 3.94
N ILE A 100 -25.90 4.00 4.07
CA ILE A 100 -25.56 4.84 5.22
C ILE A 100 -26.06 6.27 4.95
N PRO A 101 -27.05 6.79 5.71
CA PRO A 101 -27.70 8.06 5.40
C PRO A 101 -26.83 9.28 5.69
N ASP A 102 -27.15 10.42 5.07
CA ASP A 102 -26.45 11.71 5.23
C ASP A 102 -26.25 12.19 6.67
N SER A 103 -27.11 11.74 7.59
CA SER A 103 -27.06 12.12 9.00
C SER A 103 -26.02 11.36 9.82
N VAL A 104 -25.46 10.27 9.27
CA VAL A 104 -24.40 9.49 9.93
C VAL A 104 -23.09 10.24 9.77
N PHE A 105 -22.53 10.61 10.90
CA PHE A 105 -21.33 11.41 10.97
C PHE A 105 -20.10 10.60 11.43
N GLU A 106 -20.33 9.43 12.03
CA GLU A 106 -19.30 8.55 12.55
C GLU A 106 -19.64 7.06 12.29
N ILE A 107 -18.66 6.34 11.73
CA ILE A 107 -18.61 4.88 11.66
C ILE A 107 -17.41 4.44 12.50
N GLY A 108 -17.64 3.64 13.54
CA GLY A 108 -16.61 3.21 14.49
C GLY A 108 -15.73 2.06 13.98
N ASP A 109 -14.67 1.77 14.74
CA ASP A 109 -13.71 0.72 14.37
C ASP A 109 -14.41 -0.62 14.13
N SER A 110 -13.96 -1.33 13.10
CA SER A 110 -14.47 -2.65 12.74
C SER A 110 -15.99 -2.74 12.52
N ALA A 111 -16.70 -1.62 12.31
CA ALA A 111 -18.16 -1.58 12.24
C ALA A 111 -18.78 -2.61 11.29
N PHE A 112 -18.16 -2.86 10.13
CA PHE A 112 -18.58 -3.86 9.13
C PHE A 112 -17.51 -4.93 8.89
N TRP A 113 -16.54 -5.08 9.80
CA TRP A 113 -15.45 -6.04 9.64
C TRP A 113 -15.98 -7.45 9.33
N GLY A 114 -15.44 -8.10 8.30
CA GLY A 114 -15.77 -9.49 7.98
C GLY A 114 -17.20 -9.69 7.45
N CYS A 115 -17.85 -8.64 6.93
CA CYS A 115 -19.09 -8.79 6.17
C CYS A 115 -18.75 -9.35 4.78
N SER A 116 -18.39 -10.62 4.71
CA SER A 116 -17.80 -11.25 3.52
C SER A 116 -18.72 -11.26 2.28
N SER A 117 -20.04 -11.13 2.44
CA SER A 117 -20.99 -11.02 1.32
C SER A 117 -21.34 -9.57 0.95
N LEU A 118 -20.76 -8.57 1.61
CA LEU A 118 -21.06 -7.17 1.37
C LEU A 118 -20.50 -6.77 0.01
N GLU A 119 -21.39 -6.42 -0.92
CA GLU A 119 -21.06 -6.09 -2.30
C GLU A 119 -21.10 -4.58 -2.54
N THR A 120 -22.05 -3.89 -1.90
CA THR A 120 -22.25 -2.45 -2.07
C THR A 120 -22.45 -1.73 -0.74
N VAL A 121 -21.80 -0.59 -0.60
CA VAL A 121 -22.05 0.36 0.48
C VAL A 121 -22.22 1.73 -0.14
N SER A 122 -23.31 2.42 0.19
CA SER A 122 -23.46 3.85 -0.09
C SER A 122 -23.28 4.65 1.20
N ILE A 123 -22.52 5.74 1.13
CA ILE A 123 -22.19 6.61 2.26
C ILE A 123 -22.65 8.02 1.93
N GLY A 124 -23.54 8.56 2.77
CA GLY A 124 -24.04 9.92 2.65
C GLY A 124 -23.01 11.01 2.95
N SER A 125 -23.42 12.24 2.73
CA SER A 125 -22.57 13.44 2.76
C SER A 125 -22.01 13.81 4.14
N GLY A 126 -22.63 13.37 5.25
CA GLY A 126 -22.28 13.82 6.60
C GLY A 126 -21.14 13.08 7.30
N LEU A 127 -20.61 12.00 6.72
CA LEU A 127 -19.55 11.21 7.36
C LEU A 127 -18.26 12.06 7.52
N TYR A 128 -17.82 12.29 8.75
CA TYR A 128 -16.55 12.98 9.04
C TYR A 128 -15.52 12.07 9.75
N SER A 129 -15.95 10.94 10.32
CA SER A 129 -15.07 10.02 11.05
C SER A 129 -15.31 8.57 10.63
N LEU A 130 -14.24 7.91 10.20
CA LEU A 130 -14.21 6.50 9.84
C LEU A 130 -13.18 5.78 10.72
N GLY A 131 -13.65 4.81 11.49
CA GLY A 131 -12.83 4.02 12.40
C GLY A 131 -11.95 2.99 11.69
N ASP A 132 -10.92 2.53 12.39
CA ASP A 132 -9.93 1.62 11.83
C ASP A 132 -10.56 0.27 11.46
N GLY A 133 -10.21 -0.23 10.28
CA GLY A 133 -10.70 -1.48 9.72
C GLY A 133 -12.23 -1.58 9.61
N ALA A 134 -12.94 -0.46 9.51
CA ALA A 134 -14.40 -0.44 9.45
C ALA A 134 -14.96 -1.37 8.36
N PHE A 135 -14.23 -1.55 7.24
CA PHE A 135 -14.63 -2.44 6.14
C PHE A 135 -13.59 -3.53 5.82
N SER A 136 -12.67 -3.82 6.75
CA SER A 136 -11.68 -4.89 6.58
C SER A 136 -12.34 -6.26 6.46
N ASP A 137 -11.71 -7.17 5.72
CA ASP A 137 -12.21 -8.55 5.49
C ASP A 137 -13.60 -8.61 4.81
N CYS A 138 -14.03 -7.53 4.14
CA CYS A 138 -15.20 -7.52 3.24
C CYS A 138 -14.80 -7.97 1.84
N GLY A 139 -14.52 -9.27 1.66
CA GLY A 139 -13.92 -9.81 0.43
C GLY A 139 -14.72 -9.64 -0.88
N ASN A 140 -16.00 -9.25 -0.81
CA ASN A 140 -16.82 -8.95 -1.99
C ASN A 140 -17.00 -7.44 -2.26
N LEU A 141 -16.56 -6.58 -1.33
CA LEU A 141 -16.74 -5.14 -1.44
C LEU A 141 -15.62 -4.57 -2.30
N LYS A 142 -15.98 -4.12 -3.50
CA LYS A 142 -15.01 -3.65 -4.50
C LYS A 142 -14.88 -2.14 -4.55
N HIS A 143 -15.99 -1.44 -4.31
CA HIS A 143 -16.10 0.01 -4.36
C HIS A 143 -17.09 0.49 -3.31
N ILE A 144 -16.96 1.75 -2.94
CA ILE A 144 -17.92 2.46 -2.08
C ILE A 144 -18.53 3.60 -2.88
N GLY A 145 -19.86 3.70 -2.83
CA GLY A 145 -20.56 4.87 -3.32
C GLY A 145 -20.49 5.98 -2.28
N LEU A 146 -19.62 6.96 -2.45
CA LEU A 146 -19.54 8.14 -1.59
C LEU A 146 -20.35 9.29 -2.19
N ASP A 147 -21.17 9.96 -1.39
CA ASP A 147 -21.89 11.15 -1.83
C ASP A 147 -20.88 12.27 -2.21
N PRO A 148 -20.98 12.88 -3.40
CA PRO A 148 -20.06 13.95 -3.83
C PRO A 148 -20.05 15.21 -2.97
N ALA A 149 -21.04 15.39 -2.08
CA ALA A 149 -21.08 16.46 -1.10
C ALA A 149 -20.33 16.12 0.20
N ASN A 150 -19.77 14.91 0.33
CA ASN A 150 -18.84 14.62 1.42
C ASN A 150 -17.53 15.38 1.18
N HIS A 151 -17.10 16.18 2.15
CA HIS A 151 -15.89 17.01 2.05
C HIS A 151 -14.73 16.49 2.89
N PHE A 152 -14.88 15.35 3.57
CA PHE A 152 -13.89 14.77 4.48
C PHE A 152 -13.17 13.57 3.89
N PHE A 153 -13.83 12.83 3.00
CA PHE A 153 -13.30 11.65 2.36
C PHE A 153 -13.44 11.72 0.86
N ASP A 154 -12.55 11.02 0.18
CA ASP A 154 -12.68 10.64 -1.21
C ASP A 154 -12.66 9.11 -1.31
N ALA A 155 -13.42 8.57 -2.26
CA ALA A 155 -13.38 7.15 -2.60
C ALA A 155 -12.94 7.02 -4.05
N ASP A 156 -11.83 6.32 -4.29
CA ASP A 156 -11.32 6.01 -5.62
C ASP A 156 -11.20 4.50 -5.76
N ASP A 157 -11.75 3.96 -6.85
CA ASP A 157 -11.78 2.54 -7.20
C ASP A 157 -12.06 1.61 -6.01
N CYS A 158 -10.99 1.06 -5.38
CA CYS A 158 -11.03 0.17 -4.23
C CYS A 158 -10.48 0.77 -2.92
N THR A 159 -10.50 2.09 -2.75
CA THR A 159 -9.94 2.78 -1.58
C THR A 159 -10.85 3.86 -0.99
N ILE A 160 -10.62 4.16 0.28
CA ILE A 160 -11.16 5.34 0.96
C ILE A 160 -9.98 6.16 1.49
N LEU A 161 -9.88 7.40 1.06
CA LEU A 161 -8.86 8.37 1.46
C LEU A 161 -9.53 9.53 2.19
N THR A 162 -8.77 10.28 2.99
CA THR A 162 -9.17 11.63 3.38
C THR A 162 -9.22 12.53 2.15
N SER A 163 -10.03 13.59 2.16
CA SER A 163 -10.20 14.50 1.00
C SER A 163 -8.94 15.30 0.61
N ASP A 164 -7.94 15.37 1.50
CA ASP A 164 -6.62 15.93 1.21
C ASP A 164 -5.62 14.88 0.66
N HIS A 165 -6.05 13.63 0.55
CA HIS A 165 -5.29 12.45 0.10
C HIS A 165 -4.03 12.18 0.93
N LYS A 166 -4.00 12.67 2.18
CA LYS A 166 -2.89 12.47 3.12
C LYS A 166 -3.02 11.19 3.92
N LYS A 167 -4.22 10.65 4.07
CA LYS A 167 -4.44 9.40 4.78
C LYS A 167 -5.24 8.40 3.97
N LEU A 168 -4.68 7.21 3.78
CA LEU A 168 -5.42 6.06 3.28
C LEU A 168 -6.11 5.37 4.46
N CYS A 169 -7.43 5.49 4.52
CA CYS A 169 -8.23 5.01 5.62
C CYS A 169 -8.57 3.52 5.49
N GLN A 170 -8.80 3.06 4.25
CA GLN A 170 -9.16 1.67 3.97
C GLN A 170 -8.82 1.32 2.51
N TYR A 171 -8.22 0.16 2.30
CA TYR A 171 -8.27 -0.56 1.04
C TYR A 171 -9.37 -1.63 1.11
N LEU A 172 -10.19 -1.74 0.07
CA LEU A 172 -11.33 -2.65 0.01
C LEU A 172 -10.88 -4.01 -0.51
N ALA A 173 -10.99 -5.05 0.34
CA ALA A 173 -10.46 -6.38 0.07
C ALA A 173 -11.06 -7.08 -1.17
N GLY A 174 -12.24 -6.66 -1.65
CA GLY A 174 -12.82 -7.14 -2.90
C GLY A 174 -12.27 -6.50 -4.17
N GLY A 175 -11.33 -5.55 -4.05
CA GLY A 175 -10.64 -4.95 -5.19
C GLY A 175 -9.94 -5.99 -6.06
N GLU A 176 -9.96 -5.78 -7.38
CA GLU A 176 -9.44 -6.74 -8.37
C GLU A 176 -7.99 -6.46 -8.79
N HIS A 177 -7.30 -5.56 -8.09
CA HIS A 177 -5.90 -5.26 -8.37
C HIS A 177 -4.98 -6.41 -7.96
N TYR A 178 -4.03 -6.72 -8.84
CA TYR A 178 -2.91 -7.63 -8.53
C TYR A 178 -1.73 -6.86 -7.94
N THR A 179 -1.52 -5.60 -8.34
CA THR A 179 -0.47 -4.74 -7.81
C THR A 179 -1.10 -3.42 -7.38
N TYR A 180 -0.60 -2.85 -6.28
CA TYR A 180 -1.08 -1.55 -5.80
C TYR A 180 0.06 -0.70 -5.28
N THR A 181 0.20 0.49 -5.85
CA THR A 181 1.09 1.54 -5.35
C THR A 181 0.24 2.50 -4.54
N ILE A 182 0.52 2.63 -3.24
CA ILE A 182 -0.10 3.68 -2.42
C ILE A 182 0.35 5.03 -2.99
N PRO A 183 -0.57 5.99 -3.26
CA PRO A 183 -0.21 7.28 -3.83
C PRO A 183 0.86 8.01 -2.99
N GLY A 184 1.83 8.66 -3.65
CA GLY A 184 2.90 9.40 -2.97
C GLY A 184 2.41 10.59 -2.12
N THR A 185 1.17 11.03 -2.31
CA THR A 185 0.54 12.05 -1.47
C THR A 185 0.20 11.54 -0.06
N VAL A 186 0.07 10.23 0.12
CA VAL A 186 -0.33 9.59 1.37
C VAL A 186 0.84 9.59 2.37
N GLU A 187 0.61 10.21 3.51
CA GLU A 187 1.56 10.34 4.62
C GLU A 187 1.23 9.40 5.79
N GLU A 188 -0.01 8.92 5.86
CA GLU A 188 -0.52 8.01 6.90
C GLU A 188 -1.40 6.90 6.29
N ILE A 189 -1.30 5.69 6.83
CA ILE A 189 -2.27 4.61 6.58
C ILE A 189 -2.95 4.26 7.91
N SER A 190 -4.21 3.84 7.88
CA SER A 190 -4.93 3.40 9.09
C SER A 190 -4.51 2.01 9.56
N ARG A 191 -4.79 1.68 10.83
CA ARG A 191 -4.68 0.29 11.31
C ARG A 191 -5.61 -0.60 10.50
N TYR A 192 -5.18 -1.82 10.21
CA TYR A 192 -5.95 -2.80 9.43
C TYR A 192 -6.30 -2.38 7.99
N CYS A 193 -5.67 -1.33 7.45
CA CYS A 193 -6.03 -0.72 6.17
C CYS A 193 -6.12 -1.71 5.01
N PHE A 194 -5.21 -2.68 4.94
CA PHE A 194 -5.17 -3.72 3.91
C PHE A 194 -5.57 -5.09 4.45
N TRP A 195 -6.19 -5.18 5.63
CA TRP A 195 -6.46 -6.48 6.23
C TRP A 195 -7.31 -7.38 5.33
N GLY A 196 -6.81 -8.59 5.07
CA GLY A 196 -7.53 -9.60 4.29
C GLY A 196 -7.53 -9.35 2.78
N CYS A 197 -6.65 -8.49 2.26
CA CYS A 197 -6.55 -8.19 0.83
C CYS A 197 -5.84 -9.32 0.07
N ASP A 198 -6.51 -10.47 -0.04
CA ASP A 198 -5.97 -11.71 -0.61
C ASP A 198 -5.85 -11.70 -2.15
N THR A 199 -6.39 -10.68 -2.82
CA THR A 199 -6.26 -10.49 -4.28
C THR A 199 -4.93 -9.81 -4.66
N LEU A 200 -4.39 -8.97 -3.78
CA LEU A 200 -3.13 -8.26 -4.00
C LEU A 200 -1.94 -9.21 -3.96
N LYS A 201 -1.05 -9.07 -4.93
CA LYS A 201 0.23 -9.78 -5.07
C LYS A 201 1.42 -8.91 -4.74
N GLU A 202 1.34 -7.62 -5.04
CA GLU A 202 2.39 -6.66 -4.72
C GLU A 202 1.81 -5.37 -4.18
N ILE A 203 2.44 -4.84 -3.13
CA ILE A 203 2.14 -3.51 -2.61
C ILE A 203 3.42 -2.69 -2.54
N ILE A 204 3.36 -1.46 -3.05
CA ILE A 204 4.43 -0.47 -2.94
C ILE A 204 3.95 0.62 -1.99
N VAL A 205 4.66 0.75 -0.87
CA VAL A 205 4.42 1.71 0.19
C VAL A 205 5.39 2.88 0.01
N PRO A 206 4.89 4.12 -0.17
CA PRO A 206 5.75 5.28 -0.23
C PRO A 206 6.41 5.50 1.13
N GLY A 207 7.17 6.59 1.26
CA GLY A 207 7.88 6.97 2.47
C GLY A 207 7.02 7.31 3.70
N ILE A 208 6.16 6.40 4.16
CA ILE A 208 5.35 6.52 5.37
C ILE A 208 6.23 6.18 6.57
N SER A 209 6.49 7.16 7.43
CA SER A 209 7.46 7.04 8.53
C SER A 209 7.15 5.88 9.49
N VAL A 210 5.88 5.66 9.82
CA VAL A 210 5.45 4.60 10.74
C VAL A 210 4.34 3.79 10.10
N ILE A 211 4.58 2.49 9.93
CA ILE A 211 3.57 1.53 9.51
C ILE A 211 2.83 1.04 10.76
N PRO A 212 1.52 1.32 10.90
CA PRO A 212 0.79 1.07 12.12
C PRO A 212 0.43 -0.40 12.28
N GLU A 213 -0.19 -0.70 13.42
CA GLU A 213 -0.57 -2.06 13.80
C GLU A 213 -1.44 -2.72 12.72
N TYR A 214 -1.05 -3.94 12.35
CA TYR A 214 -1.81 -4.79 11.44
C TYR A 214 -2.15 -4.20 10.06
N ALA A 215 -1.46 -3.15 9.63
CA ALA A 215 -1.76 -2.41 8.40
C ALA A 215 -1.90 -3.33 7.16
N PHE A 216 -1.00 -4.30 7.02
CA PHE A 216 -0.95 -5.29 5.94
C PHE A 216 -1.19 -6.72 6.43
N SER A 217 -1.77 -6.89 7.63
CA SER A 217 -1.92 -8.23 8.19
C SER A 217 -2.98 -9.04 7.44
N ASN A 218 -2.81 -10.36 7.40
CA ASN A 218 -3.72 -11.30 6.76
C ASN A 218 -3.92 -11.05 5.25
N CYS A 219 -3.00 -10.36 4.58
CA CYS A 219 -2.91 -10.35 3.12
C CYS A 219 -2.29 -11.67 2.64
N ARG A 220 -3.07 -12.75 2.65
CA ARG A 220 -2.58 -14.12 2.37
C ARG A 220 -2.21 -14.33 0.91
N GLY A 221 -2.67 -13.47 0.02
CA GLY A 221 -2.30 -13.46 -1.39
C GLY A 221 -1.00 -12.72 -1.70
N LEU A 222 -0.55 -11.83 -0.80
CA LEU A 222 0.57 -10.90 -1.03
C LEU A 222 1.89 -11.66 -1.15
N GLU A 223 2.63 -11.40 -2.22
CA GLU A 223 3.90 -12.05 -2.55
C GLU A 223 5.08 -11.09 -2.37
N ASN A 224 4.90 -9.81 -2.69
CA ASN A 224 5.92 -8.77 -2.60
C ASN A 224 5.40 -7.55 -1.82
N LEU A 225 6.20 -7.07 -0.88
CA LEU A 225 5.89 -5.83 -0.15
C LEU A 225 7.11 -4.92 -0.15
N ILE A 226 6.98 -3.72 -0.70
CA ILE A 226 8.09 -2.79 -0.90
C ILE A 226 7.85 -1.54 -0.07
N PHE A 227 8.74 -1.26 0.87
CA PHE A 227 8.75 -0.02 1.64
C PHE A 227 9.80 0.94 1.09
N GLN A 228 9.46 2.21 0.95
CA GLN A 228 10.37 3.25 0.48
C GLN A 228 10.85 4.12 1.64
N VAL A 229 11.95 4.84 1.42
CA VAL A 229 12.42 5.87 2.34
C VAL A 229 11.38 6.99 2.46
N PRO A 230 11.18 7.61 3.63
CA PRO A 230 11.87 7.35 4.89
C PRO A 230 11.06 6.45 5.86
N THR A 231 10.57 5.27 5.46
CA THR A 231 9.95 4.32 6.41
C THR A 231 10.92 4.01 7.55
N ASN A 232 10.53 4.27 8.80
CA ASN A 232 11.39 4.13 9.98
C ASN A 232 10.96 2.99 10.92
N GLU A 233 9.65 2.72 10.98
CA GLU A 233 9.07 1.81 11.96
C GLU A 233 7.99 0.89 11.39
N LEU A 234 8.07 -0.40 11.74
CA LEU A 234 7.01 -1.38 11.52
C LEU A 234 6.43 -1.82 12.88
N SER A 235 5.16 -1.47 13.12
CA SER A 235 4.48 -1.69 14.40
C SER A 235 4.04 -3.15 14.60
N LEU A 236 3.36 -3.40 15.74
CA LEU A 236 2.76 -4.67 16.13
C LEU A 236 2.00 -5.33 14.96
N GLY A 237 2.44 -6.51 14.55
CA GLY A 237 1.77 -7.31 13.52
C GLY A 237 1.59 -6.60 12.16
N ALA A 238 2.37 -5.57 11.84
CA ALA A 238 2.21 -4.76 10.63
C ALA A 238 2.05 -5.57 9.33
N VAL A 239 2.73 -6.72 9.23
CA VAL A 239 2.72 -7.66 8.10
C VAL A 239 2.42 -9.10 8.57
N GLN A 240 1.69 -9.26 9.68
CA GLN A 240 1.41 -10.57 10.27
C GLN A 240 0.50 -11.42 9.36
N ASP A 241 0.71 -12.74 9.33
CA ASP A 241 -0.10 -13.74 8.62
C ASP A 241 -0.17 -13.54 7.09
N CYS A 242 0.83 -12.88 6.50
CA CYS A 242 1.01 -12.82 5.04
C CYS A 242 1.65 -14.12 4.54
N SER A 243 0.84 -15.18 4.45
CA SER A 243 1.31 -16.56 4.23
C SER A 243 1.89 -16.86 2.84
N SER A 244 1.69 -15.98 1.86
CA SER A 244 2.29 -16.11 0.52
C SER A 244 3.49 -15.19 0.29
N LEU A 245 3.90 -14.43 1.31
CA LEU A 245 4.93 -13.42 1.16
C LEU A 245 6.27 -14.08 0.83
N LYS A 246 6.81 -13.76 -0.34
CA LYS A 246 8.08 -14.26 -0.84
C LYS A 246 9.20 -13.28 -0.53
N GLN A 247 8.92 -11.99 -0.65
CA GLN A 247 9.90 -10.95 -0.46
C GLN A 247 9.30 -9.73 0.25
N VAL A 248 10.09 -9.15 1.15
CA VAL A 248 9.90 -7.79 1.66
C VAL A 248 11.13 -6.96 1.35
N THR A 249 10.93 -5.76 0.81
CA THR A 249 12.00 -4.79 0.62
C THR A 249 11.92 -3.74 1.72
N LEU A 250 12.99 -3.62 2.52
CA LEU A 250 13.08 -2.64 3.60
C LEU A 250 14.19 -1.63 3.32
N PRO A 251 13.90 -0.31 3.39
CA PRO A 251 14.91 0.70 3.22
C PRO A 251 15.83 0.76 4.45
N ILE A 252 17.02 1.33 4.27
CA ILE A 252 17.99 1.51 5.36
C ILE A 252 17.45 2.35 6.53
N SER A 253 16.45 3.20 6.28
CA SER A 253 15.80 4.04 7.30
C SER A 253 15.04 3.23 8.36
N VAL A 254 14.69 1.97 8.10
CA VAL A 254 13.97 1.14 9.06
C VAL A 254 14.87 0.81 10.25
N LYS A 255 14.54 1.40 11.40
CA LYS A 255 15.28 1.25 12.67
C LYS A 255 14.53 0.41 13.69
N ASN A 256 13.20 0.44 13.65
CA ASN A 256 12.34 -0.22 14.62
C ASN A 256 11.44 -1.22 13.90
N ILE A 257 11.58 -2.51 14.22
CA ILE A 257 10.65 -3.54 13.75
C ILE A 257 10.13 -4.26 14.99
N HIS A 258 8.82 -4.18 15.21
CA HIS A 258 8.21 -4.88 16.33
C HIS A 258 8.44 -6.39 16.20
N SER A 259 8.67 -7.09 17.32
CA SER A 259 9.11 -8.49 17.31
C SER A 259 8.15 -9.48 16.66
N ASN A 260 6.89 -9.10 16.45
CA ASN A 260 5.86 -9.90 15.79
C ASN A 260 5.36 -9.30 14.48
N ALA A 261 6.05 -8.28 13.93
CA ALA A 261 5.61 -7.58 12.73
C ALA A 261 5.40 -8.54 11.53
N PHE A 262 6.14 -9.65 11.49
CA PHE A 262 6.11 -10.68 10.44
C PHE A 262 5.71 -12.07 10.96
N ASP A 263 5.08 -12.17 12.15
CA ASP A 263 4.62 -13.47 12.65
C ASP A 263 3.63 -14.11 11.66
N GLY A 264 3.72 -15.42 11.43
CA GLY A 264 2.87 -16.12 10.46
C GLY A 264 3.30 -15.99 8.99
N CYS A 265 4.34 -15.21 8.68
CA CYS A 265 4.97 -15.21 7.35
C CYS A 265 5.80 -16.49 7.11
N PRO A 266 5.99 -16.91 5.84
CA PRO A 266 6.80 -18.08 5.50
C PRO A 266 8.23 -17.99 6.03
N SER A 267 8.78 -19.09 6.51
CA SER A 267 10.21 -19.15 6.89
C SER A 267 11.15 -18.93 5.70
N THR A 268 10.64 -19.06 4.48
CA THR A 268 11.36 -18.78 3.22
C THR A 268 11.29 -17.32 2.80
N LEU A 269 10.66 -16.44 3.59
CA LEU A 269 10.57 -15.00 3.30
C LEU A 269 11.97 -14.40 3.17
N TYR A 270 12.20 -13.73 2.05
CA TYR A 270 13.44 -13.02 1.76
C TYR A 270 13.33 -11.54 2.13
N PHE A 271 14.29 -11.05 2.91
CA PHE A 271 14.43 -9.64 3.26
C PHE A 271 15.46 -8.99 2.33
N ASN A 272 14.96 -8.25 1.34
CA ASN A 272 15.76 -7.39 0.49
C ASN A 272 16.05 -6.08 1.22
N CYS A 273 17.21 -6.02 1.87
CA CYS A 273 17.62 -4.87 2.67
C CYS A 273 19.15 -4.88 2.85
N PRO A 274 19.77 -3.72 3.11
CA PRO A 274 21.21 -3.65 3.34
C PRO A 274 21.64 -4.56 4.50
N ASP A 275 22.77 -5.27 4.35
CA ASP A 275 23.27 -6.26 5.33
C ASP A 275 23.47 -5.68 6.74
N PHE A 276 23.70 -4.37 6.85
CA PHE A 276 23.91 -3.64 8.11
C PHE A 276 22.67 -2.85 8.58
N SER A 277 21.52 -3.02 7.92
CA SER A 277 20.27 -2.33 8.26
C SER A 277 19.55 -2.95 9.46
N GLY A 278 18.62 -2.19 10.07
CA GLY A 278 17.71 -2.74 11.07
C GLY A 278 16.84 -3.88 10.54
N GLY A 279 16.54 -3.86 9.24
CA GLY A 279 15.88 -4.95 8.52
C GLY A 279 16.68 -6.24 8.52
N ALA A 280 17.97 -6.17 8.17
CA ALA A 280 18.86 -7.34 8.16
C ALA A 280 19.05 -7.92 9.57
N VAL A 281 19.29 -7.07 10.57
CA VAL A 281 19.42 -7.49 11.98
C VAL A 281 18.14 -8.21 12.46
N PHE A 282 16.96 -7.68 12.13
CA PHE A 282 15.70 -8.33 12.45
C PHE A 282 15.58 -9.69 11.74
N ALA A 283 15.85 -9.72 10.43
CA ALA A 283 15.76 -10.93 9.61
C ALA A 283 16.65 -12.05 10.17
N GLU A 284 17.92 -11.77 10.44
CA GLU A 284 18.87 -12.70 11.04
C GLU A 284 18.38 -13.21 12.41
N SER A 285 17.87 -12.32 13.26
CA SER A 285 17.36 -12.70 14.59
C SER A 285 16.16 -13.66 14.54
N LYS A 286 15.43 -13.67 13.42
CA LYS A 286 14.28 -14.53 13.16
C LYS A 286 14.62 -15.74 12.29
N GLY A 287 15.85 -15.85 11.80
CA GLY A 287 16.30 -16.92 10.91
C GLY A 287 15.78 -16.79 9.47
N TYR A 288 15.41 -15.58 9.04
CA TYR A 288 15.09 -15.30 7.65
C TYR A 288 16.35 -15.11 6.80
N THR A 289 16.22 -15.36 5.51
CA THR A 289 17.26 -15.02 4.53
C THR A 289 17.21 -13.52 4.26
N THR A 290 18.37 -12.86 4.29
CA THR A 290 18.52 -11.44 3.95
C THR A 290 19.63 -11.27 2.93
N GLY A 291 19.57 -10.19 2.16
CA GLY A 291 20.69 -9.71 1.38
C GLY A 291 20.34 -8.41 0.67
N ASP A 292 21.38 -7.64 0.40
CA ASP A 292 21.33 -6.62 -0.63
C ASP A 292 21.23 -7.31 -2.00
N MET A 293 20.51 -6.74 -2.96
CA MET A 293 20.04 -7.45 -4.15
C MET A 293 21.14 -7.76 -5.19
N SER A 294 22.21 -8.47 -4.81
CA SER A 294 23.16 -9.16 -5.70
C SER A 294 22.67 -10.55 -6.15
N LEU A 295 21.55 -11.04 -5.58
CA LEU A 295 21.08 -12.42 -5.74
C LEU A 295 19.65 -12.56 -6.28
N TYR A 296 19.14 -11.57 -7.02
CA TYR A 296 17.98 -11.83 -7.89
C TYR A 296 18.44 -12.54 -9.17
N ASP A 297 18.98 -13.73 -8.95
CA ASP A 297 19.03 -14.81 -9.92
C ASP A 297 18.00 -15.82 -9.40
N ASP A 298 16.89 -16.00 -10.12
CA ASP A 298 15.76 -16.86 -9.74
C ASP A 298 16.19 -18.31 -9.37
N ARG A 299 17.46 -18.68 -9.63
CA ARG A 299 18.12 -19.95 -9.32
C ARG A 299 18.47 -20.17 -7.84
N GLU A 300 18.75 -19.14 -7.04
CA GLU A 300 19.17 -19.34 -5.64
C GLU A 300 18.02 -19.58 -4.67
N LEU A 301 16.85 -18.97 -4.89
CA LEU A 301 15.64 -19.27 -4.11
C LEU A 301 15.22 -20.74 -4.31
N LEU A 302 15.36 -21.25 -5.54
CA LEU A 302 15.14 -22.66 -5.89
C LEU A 302 16.17 -23.60 -5.22
N ALA A 303 17.40 -23.14 -5.01
CA ALA A 303 18.45 -23.90 -4.34
C ALA A 303 18.25 -23.94 -2.82
N ALA A 304 17.89 -22.82 -2.18
CA ALA A 304 17.58 -22.76 -0.75
C ALA A 304 16.37 -23.65 -0.38
N GLU A 305 15.33 -23.68 -1.22
CA GLU A 305 14.22 -24.62 -1.08
C GLU A 305 14.64 -26.10 -1.26
N ALA A 306 15.64 -26.37 -2.10
CA ALA A 306 16.16 -27.71 -2.33
C ALA A 306 17.04 -28.20 -1.17
N GLU A 307 17.83 -27.32 -0.56
CA GLU A 307 18.67 -27.64 0.61
C GLU A 307 17.83 -27.87 1.86
N LEU A 308 16.76 -27.08 2.07
CA LEU A 308 15.79 -27.31 3.16
C LEU A 308 15.07 -28.65 3.00
N LYS A 309 14.73 -29.06 1.76
CA LYS A 309 14.14 -30.39 1.47
C LYS A 309 15.13 -31.54 1.69
N GLN A 310 16.44 -31.32 1.59
CA GLN A 310 17.46 -32.33 1.86
C GLN A 310 17.80 -32.49 3.35
N SER A 311 17.58 -31.44 4.16
CA SER A 311 17.80 -31.49 5.62
C SER A 311 16.70 -32.23 6.40
N GLY A 312 15.54 -32.47 5.78
CA GLY A 312 14.40 -33.19 6.37
C GLY A 312 14.51 -34.71 6.26
N ALA A 313 15.52 -35.32 6.87
CA ALA A 313 15.57 -36.77 7.04
C ALA A 313 14.63 -37.21 8.18
N ALA A 314 13.45 -37.69 7.78
CA ALA A 314 12.59 -38.69 8.42
C ALA A 314 12.80 -39.00 9.92
N SER A 315 11.78 -38.69 10.72
CA SER A 315 11.31 -39.63 11.74
C SER A 315 9.83 -39.90 11.55
N ASP A 316 9.55 -40.99 10.83
CA ASP A 316 8.30 -41.73 10.91
C ASP A 316 8.14 -42.30 12.33
N SER A 317 7.05 -41.97 13.00
CA SER A 317 6.29 -42.98 13.72
C SER A 317 4.85 -42.49 13.91
N GLY A 318 3.94 -43.06 13.13
CA GLY A 318 2.52 -42.99 13.41
C GLY A 318 2.18 -43.56 14.80
N LYS A 319 1.32 -42.86 15.54
CA LYS A 319 0.39 -43.44 16.51
C LYS A 319 -0.80 -42.49 16.71
N SER A 320 -1.96 -42.98 16.29
CA SER A 320 -3.27 -42.62 16.83
C SER A 320 -3.23 -42.63 18.36
N VAL A 321 -3.78 -41.60 19.02
CA VAL A 321 -4.78 -41.71 20.10
C VAL A 321 -5.61 -40.42 20.18
N SER A 322 -6.91 -40.65 20.35
CA SER A 322 -8.06 -39.80 20.62
C SER A 322 -7.97 -38.78 21.78
N ASN A 323 -8.72 -37.68 21.61
CA ASN A 323 -9.63 -37.02 22.56
C ASN A 323 -9.21 -36.81 24.04
N THR A 324 -9.28 -35.57 24.51
CA THR A 324 -10.17 -35.19 25.64
C THR A 324 -10.31 -33.67 25.72
N ASN A 325 -11.56 -33.23 25.85
CA ASN A 325 -11.96 -31.93 26.41
C ASN A 325 -11.27 -31.71 27.77
N ASP A 326 -10.89 -30.48 28.10
CA ASP A 326 -11.60 -29.77 29.18
C ASP A 326 -11.36 -28.26 29.18
N ASN A 327 -12.40 -27.57 29.69
CA ASN A 327 -12.58 -26.14 29.86
C ASN A 327 -11.58 -25.50 30.84
N SER A 328 -11.29 -24.20 30.68
CA SER A 328 -11.83 -23.18 31.59
C SER A 328 -11.28 -21.77 31.29
N ALA A 329 -12.16 -20.81 31.53
CA ALA A 329 -12.05 -19.38 31.28
C ALA A 329 -11.32 -18.61 32.40
N THR A 330 -11.36 -17.27 32.27
CA THR A 330 -10.90 -16.17 33.17
C THR A 330 -9.45 -15.73 32.92
N ASP A 331 -9.09 -14.45 32.81
CA ASP A 331 -9.52 -13.20 33.46
C ASP A 331 -8.90 -12.02 32.63
N ALA A 332 -9.62 -11.01 32.11
CA ALA A 332 -10.01 -9.70 32.65
C ALA A 332 -8.89 -8.71 33.11
N GLY A 333 -8.99 -7.46 32.59
CA GLY A 333 -8.53 -6.19 33.20
C GLY A 333 -7.10 -5.74 32.85
N GLY A 334 -6.79 -4.47 32.55
CA GLY A 334 -7.53 -3.19 32.55
C GLY A 334 -6.71 -2.14 31.75
N ASN A 335 -7.37 -1.26 31.00
CA ASN A 335 -7.66 0.15 31.32
C ASN A 335 -6.43 1.04 31.56
N GLU A 336 -6.25 2.06 30.73
CA GLU A 336 -6.34 3.47 31.16
C GLU A 336 -6.57 4.39 29.95
N GLY A 337 -7.69 5.11 29.99
CA GLY A 337 -7.97 6.26 29.15
C GLY A 337 -7.65 7.57 29.87
N GLY A 338 -7.53 8.65 29.11
CA GLY A 338 -7.41 10.01 29.63
C GLY A 338 -7.45 11.03 28.51
N GLY A 339 -8.64 11.56 28.21
CA GLY A 339 -8.81 12.71 27.33
C GLY A 339 -8.55 14.03 28.07
N SER A 340 -8.27 15.08 27.30
CA SER A 340 -8.70 16.45 27.62
C SER A 340 -8.56 17.34 26.38
N GLU A 341 -9.69 17.85 25.92
CA GLU A 341 -9.79 19.05 25.08
C GLU A 341 -9.35 20.30 25.87
N THR A 342 -8.87 21.34 25.18
CA THR A 342 -9.34 22.73 25.34
C THR A 342 -8.99 23.57 24.12
N ALA A 343 -9.92 24.43 23.74
CA ALA A 343 -9.98 25.20 22.50
C ALA A 343 -9.55 26.68 22.64
N SER A 344 -9.61 27.38 21.50
CA SER A 344 -9.63 28.84 21.24
C SER A 344 -8.27 29.50 20.92
N GLY A 345 -8.15 30.41 19.96
CA GLY A 345 -9.10 31.00 19.01
C GLY A 345 -8.50 32.16 18.20
N THR A 346 -9.09 32.41 17.03
CA THR A 346 -9.26 33.68 16.27
C THR A 346 -8.05 34.45 15.71
N ALA A 347 -8.05 34.69 14.39
CA ALA A 347 -8.32 36.02 13.78
C ALA A 347 -8.39 35.94 12.24
N ALA A 348 -9.29 36.76 11.67
CA ALA A 348 -9.66 36.86 10.25
C ALA A 348 -9.00 38.05 9.54
N SER A 349 -8.97 38.06 8.20
CA SER A 349 -9.28 39.25 7.38
C SER A 349 -9.32 38.96 5.86
N ASP A 350 -10.51 39.18 5.27
CA ASP A 350 -10.85 40.00 4.09
C ASP A 350 -10.38 39.67 2.64
N ASP A 351 -11.41 39.37 1.83
CA ASP A 351 -11.63 39.32 0.37
C ASP A 351 -11.38 40.68 -0.35
N PRO A 352 -11.09 40.76 -1.68
CA PRO A 352 -12.16 40.83 -2.70
C PRO A 352 -11.85 40.18 -4.07
N SER A 353 -12.76 39.29 -4.50
CA SER A 353 -13.37 39.16 -5.84
C SER A 353 -12.53 39.31 -7.12
N VAL A 354 -12.49 38.25 -7.95
CA VAL A 354 -12.44 38.37 -9.42
C VAL A 354 -13.42 37.37 -10.06
N ASN A 355 -14.46 37.93 -10.69
CA ASN A 355 -15.37 37.23 -11.61
C ASN A 355 -14.64 36.92 -12.94
N VAL A 356 -14.69 35.67 -13.41
CA VAL A 356 -14.58 35.37 -14.85
C VAL A 356 -15.60 34.27 -15.21
N THR A 357 -16.41 34.55 -16.23
CA THR A 357 -17.51 33.71 -16.72
C THR A 357 -17.19 33.16 -18.12
N TYR A 358 -17.47 31.86 -18.33
CA TYR A 358 -17.71 31.11 -19.59
C TYR A 358 -16.53 30.96 -20.59
N VAL A 359 -16.30 29.83 -21.28
CA VAL A 359 -17.17 29.00 -22.17
C VAL A 359 -16.62 27.54 -22.24
N PRO A 360 -17.46 26.49 -22.42
CA PRO A 360 -17.02 25.09 -22.51
C PRO A 360 -16.29 24.81 -23.83
N ASP A 361 -15.10 24.21 -23.76
CA ASP A 361 -14.39 23.70 -24.93
C ASP A 361 -14.70 22.21 -25.11
N THR A 362 -15.53 21.93 -26.12
CA THR A 362 -15.66 20.61 -26.74
C THR A 362 -14.56 20.50 -27.80
N GLY A 363 -13.51 19.74 -27.52
CA GLY A 363 -12.49 19.40 -28.51
C GLY A 363 -11.69 18.20 -28.04
N ASP A 364 -11.65 17.15 -28.87
CA ASP A 364 -10.86 15.92 -28.71
C ASP A 364 -9.51 16.17 -28.03
N GLY A 365 -9.38 15.66 -26.80
CA GLY A 365 -8.10 15.48 -26.13
C GLY A 365 -7.68 14.03 -26.30
N ASP A 366 -6.55 13.81 -26.97
CA ASP A 366 -5.94 12.52 -27.23
C ASP A 366 -5.97 11.60 -26.00
N VAL A 367 -6.48 10.39 -26.22
CA VAL A 367 -6.38 9.25 -25.30
C VAL A 367 -4.91 8.99 -25.03
N LEU A 368 -4.44 9.38 -23.83
CA LEU A 368 -3.13 8.97 -23.33
C LEU A 368 -3.15 7.46 -23.11
N GLY A 369 -2.54 6.75 -24.06
CA GLY A 369 -1.97 5.42 -23.87
C GLY A 369 -2.97 4.27 -23.82
N SER A 370 -3.26 3.68 -24.99
CA SER A 370 -3.73 2.30 -25.03
C SER A 370 -2.60 1.37 -24.55
N SER A 371 -2.82 0.67 -23.44
CA SER A 371 -1.91 -0.36 -22.93
C SER A 371 -2.08 -1.65 -23.73
N LYS A 372 -0.96 -2.16 -24.25
CA LYS A 372 -0.86 -3.51 -24.83
C LYS A 372 0.12 -4.30 -23.96
N VAL A 373 -0.32 -5.46 -23.49
CA VAL A 373 0.50 -6.39 -22.70
C VAL A 373 1.70 -6.85 -23.54
N VAL A 374 2.91 -6.53 -23.06
CA VAL A 374 4.18 -7.05 -23.57
C VAL A 374 5.06 -7.42 -22.37
N SER A 375 4.97 -8.68 -21.93
CA SER A 375 5.78 -9.31 -20.86
C SER A 375 5.59 -8.79 -19.42
N ASP A 376 5.89 -9.65 -18.45
CA ASP A 376 5.16 -9.79 -17.18
C ASP A 376 5.43 -8.74 -16.08
N ARG A 377 5.82 -7.50 -16.39
CA ARG A 377 6.00 -6.45 -15.37
C ARG A 377 5.64 -5.07 -15.91
N ALA A 378 4.68 -4.41 -15.28
CA ALA A 378 4.34 -3.01 -15.53
C ALA A 378 4.39 -2.25 -14.20
N TYR A 379 5.23 -1.23 -14.12
CA TYR A 379 5.27 -0.30 -13.00
C TYR A 379 4.69 1.05 -13.45
N VAL A 380 3.76 1.57 -12.65
CA VAL A 380 3.32 2.97 -12.68
C VAL A 380 3.46 3.48 -11.25
N ILE A 381 4.24 4.55 -11.06
CA ILE A 381 4.26 5.30 -9.80
C ILE A 381 4.11 6.78 -10.15
N ILE A 382 3.26 7.46 -9.37
CA ILE A 382 2.91 8.88 -9.50
C ILE A 382 3.43 9.60 -8.24
N ASP A 383 3.88 10.81 -8.51
CA ASP A 383 4.77 11.77 -7.83
C ASP A 383 4.56 12.09 -6.32
N GLY A 384 5.64 12.58 -5.71
CA GLY A 384 5.66 13.39 -4.48
C GLY A 384 7.07 13.54 -3.89
N GLY A 385 7.76 14.68 -3.86
CA GLY A 385 7.49 16.04 -4.34
C GLY A 385 8.48 17.05 -3.69
N LEU A 386 8.77 18.16 -4.38
CA LEU A 386 9.17 19.47 -3.83
C LEU A 386 8.43 20.57 -4.63
N PRO A 387 8.21 21.78 -4.08
CA PRO A 387 6.92 22.47 -4.12
C PRO A 387 6.53 23.08 -5.48
N VAL A 388 5.23 23.04 -5.75
CA VAL A 388 4.55 23.79 -6.82
C VAL A 388 4.68 25.29 -6.60
N ASN A 389 5.35 25.98 -7.52
CA ASN A 389 5.23 27.42 -7.71
C ASN A 389 4.25 27.67 -8.87
N ASN A 390 3.05 28.15 -8.55
CA ASN A 390 2.04 28.48 -9.56
C ASN A 390 2.50 29.69 -10.39
N GLY A 391 2.82 29.44 -11.65
CA GLY A 391 2.63 30.36 -12.76
C GLY A 391 3.36 31.70 -12.70
N ASN A 392 4.65 31.70 -13.04
CA ASN A 392 5.18 32.71 -13.96
C ASN A 392 6.43 32.18 -14.66
N SER A 393 6.42 32.22 -15.99
CA SER A 393 7.53 31.87 -16.86
C SER A 393 8.71 32.83 -16.63
N ASN A 394 9.66 32.40 -15.81
CA ASN A 394 11.08 32.72 -15.93
C ASN A 394 11.88 31.76 -15.05
N SER A 395 12.86 31.10 -15.67
CA SER A 395 13.84 30.22 -15.04
C SER A 395 14.35 30.78 -13.70
N GLN A 396 14.00 30.11 -12.60
CA GLN A 396 14.68 30.24 -11.32
C GLN A 396 14.89 28.84 -10.74
N THR A 397 16.16 28.50 -10.59
CA THR A 397 16.68 27.31 -9.92
C THR A 397 16.23 27.30 -8.46
N VAL A 398 15.54 26.23 -8.05
CA VAL A 398 15.23 25.98 -6.64
C VAL A 398 16.51 25.54 -5.95
N GLN A 399 17.08 26.42 -5.13
CA GLN A 399 18.16 26.10 -4.21
C GLN A 399 17.54 25.52 -2.94
N VAL A 400 17.66 24.21 -2.74
CA VAL A 400 17.32 23.56 -1.47
C VAL A 400 18.55 23.69 -0.56
N SER A 401 18.49 24.59 0.42
CA SER A 401 19.56 24.80 1.39
C SER A 401 19.40 23.90 2.61
N ASN A 402 20.47 23.13 2.87
CA ASN A 402 20.88 22.43 4.09
C ASN A 402 20.26 21.06 4.42
N ALA A 403 20.77 20.03 3.74
CA ALA A 403 21.22 18.78 4.37
C ALA A 403 22.64 18.46 3.85
N ALA A 404 23.46 17.78 4.65
CA ALA A 404 24.90 17.68 4.49
C ALA A 404 25.38 17.15 3.11
N ASN A 405 26.03 18.00 2.30
CA ASN A 405 26.93 17.74 1.16
C ASN A 405 26.82 16.40 0.37
N GLY A 406 25.67 15.75 0.20
CA GLY A 406 25.60 14.46 -0.49
C GLY A 406 24.16 13.98 -0.74
N ILE A 407 23.98 13.11 -1.73
CA ILE A 407 22.76 12.31 -1.89
C ILE A 407 22.87 11.13 -0.91
N GLU A 408 21.83 10.92 -0.11
CA GLU A 408 21.81 9.85 0.90
C GLU A 408 21.76 8.45 0.27
N ASP A 409 22.23 7.46 1.02
CA ASP A 409 22.10 6.06 0.63
C ASP A 409 20.60 5.73 0.45
N TYR A 410 20.27 5.00 -0.62
CA TYR A 410 18.92 4.60 -0.99
C TYR A 410 17.91 5.75 -1.23
N ALA A 411 18.37 7.00 -1.40
CA ALA A 411 17.50 8.20 -1.52
C ALA A 411 16.35 8.06 -2.55
N HIS A 412 16.62 7.42 -3.67
CA HIS A 412 15.68 7.18 -4.78
C HIS A 412 15.65 5.70 -5.19
N TYR A 413 15.96 4.80 -4.27
CA TYR A 413 15.95 3.37 -4.53
C TYR A 413 14.57 2.89 -5.02
N LEU A 414 14.53 2.14 -6.12
CA LEU A 414 13.31 1.66 -6.78
C LEU A 414 12.36 2.77 -7.28
N ASP A 415 12.80 4.03 -7.32
CA ASP A 415 11.96 5.11 -7.83
C ASP A 415 11.87 5.07 -9.37
N GLN A 416 10.90 4.31 -9.86
CA GLN A 416 10.62 4.13 -11.28
C GLN A 416 10.06 5.40 -11.94
N THR A 417 9.73 6.46 -11.18
CA THR A 417 9.26 7.74 -11.73
C THR A 417 10.40 8.62 -12.21
N ILE A 418 11.60 8.41 -11.64
CA ILE A 418 12.77 9.19 -11.99
C ILE A 418 13.33 8.69 -13.32
N ILE A 419 12.98 9.42 -14.38
CA ILE A 419 13.50 9.21 -15.74
C ILE A 419 14.72 10.12 -16.00
N SER A 420 14.81 11.21 -15.25
CA SER A 420 15.93 12.16 -15.24
C SER A 420 16.08 12.74 -13.84
N PHE A 421 17.30 12.98 -13.40
CA PHE A 421 17.58 13.62 -12.12
C PHE A 421 18.73 14.61 -12.25
N ASP A 422 18.52 15.84 -11.78
CA ASP A 422 19.56 16.86 -11.72
C ASP A 422 20.19 16.83 -10.32
N ILE A 423 21.41 16.29 -10.23
CA ILE A 423 22.16 16.26 -8.97
C ILE A 423 22.53 17.71 -8.59
N PRO A 424 22.15 18.20 -7.40
CA PRO A 424 22.39 19.58 -7.01
C PRO A 424 23.88 19.97 -7.01
N ASP A 425 24.18 21.20 -7.44
CA ASP A 425 25.52 21.77 -7.30
C ASP A 425 25.95 21.79 -5.83
N GLY A 426 27.21 21.43 -5.56
CA GLY A 426 27.73 21.32 -4.19
C GLY A 426 27.53 19.95 -3.54
N THR A 427 26.88 19.01 -4.22
CA THR A 427 26.88 17.58 -3.83
C THR A 427 28.31 17.05 -3.85
N SER A 428 28.77 16.45 -2.74
CA SER A 428 30.11 15.85 -2.63
C SER A 428 30.09 14.32 -2.76
N THR A 429 28.96 13.67 -2.47
CA THR A 429 28.81 12.21 -2.57
C THR A 429 27.47 11.82 -3.19
N VAL A 430 27.46 10.72 -3.94
CA VAL A 430 26.24 9.99 -4.32
C VAL A 430 26.19 8.72 -3.48
N GLY A 431 25.16 8.55 -2.66
CA GLY A 431 25.08 7.46 -1.69
C GLY A 431 24.93 6.07 -2.30
N ASP A 432 25.13 5.06 -1.47
CA ASP A 432 24.97 3.65 -1.83
C ASP A 432 23.53 3.38 -2.28
N PHE A 433 23.37 2.72 -3.42
CA PHE A 433 22.08 2.39 -4.04
C PHE A 433 21.11 3.56 -4.22
N SER A 434 21.61 4.80 -4.19
CA SER A 434 20.76 6.00 -4.12
C SER A 434 19.82 6.15 -5.31
N PHE A 435 20.13 5.59 -6.47
CA PHE A 435 19.28 5.56 -7.66
C PHE A 435 19.10 4.15 -8.22
N ALA A 436 19.45 3.11 -7.47
CA ALA A 436 19.38 1.76 -7.98
C ALA A 436 17.94 1.42 -8.37
N ARG A 437 17.78 0.77 -9.53
CA ARG A 437 16.49 0.40 -10.10
C ARG A 437 15.55 1.60 -10.26
N THR A 438 16.07 2.72 -10.75
CA THR A 438 15.27 3.84 -11.25
C THR A 438 15.06 3.72 -12.77
N SER A 439 14.16 4.53 -13.32
CA SER A 439 13.93 4.63 -14.78
C SER A 439 14.88 5.61 -15.47
N LEU A 440 15.98 5.99 -14.82
CA LEU A 440 16.92 6.99 -15.32
C LEU A 440 17.39 6.61 -16.73
N THR A 441 17.28 7.55 -17.65
CA THR A 441 17.79 7.40 -19.03
C THR A 441 19.14 8.06 -19.22
N GLN A 442 19.40 9.09 -18.41
CA GLN A 442 20.68 9.79 -18.36
C GLN A 442 20.95 10.31 -16.95
N ILE A 443 22.24 10.41 -16.61
CA ILE A 443 22.68 11.08 -15.39
C ILE A 443 23.96 11.87 -15.64
N PHE A 444 23.99 13.10 -15.11
CA PHE A 444 25.16 13.97 -15.15
C PHE A 444 25.64 14.21 -13.73
N ILE A 445 26.76 13.60 -13.37
CA ILE A 445 27.39 13.83 -12.06
C ILE A 445 28.09 15.20 -12.12
N PRO A 446 27.79 16.14 -11.21
CA PRO A 446 28.36 17.48 -11.23
C PRO A 446 29.79 17.48 -10.68
N ASP A 447 30.57 18.47 -11.12
CA ASP A 447 31.93 18.67 -10.62
C ASP A 447 31.86 18.98 -9.11
N GLY A 448 32.67 18.29 -8.31
CA GLY A 448 32.64 18.37 -6.84
C GLY A 448 32.22 17.08 -6.15
N VAL A 449 31.51 16.19 -6.85
CA VAL A 449 31.27 14.82 -6.37
C VAL A 449 32.60 14.07 -6.39
N THR A 450 33.00 13.53 -5.24
CA THR A 450 34.23 12.75 -5.08
C THR A 450 33.99 11.24 -4.97
N TYR A 451 32.78 10.84 -4.57
CA TYR A 451 32.40 9.45 -4.33
C TYR A 451 31.06 9.10 -4.98
N VAL A 452 31.01 7.96 -5.67
CA VAL A 452 29.78 7.32 -6.14
C VAL A 452 29.62 5.98 -5.44
N GLY A 453 28.54 5.83 -4.68
CA GLY A 453 28.29 4.71 -3.79
C GLY A 453 28.18 3.34 -4.46
N LYS A 454 28.32 2.30 -3.64
CA LYS A 454 28.05 0.91 -4.01
C LYS A 454 26.66 0.81 -4.63
N GLY A 455 26.58 0.22 -5.82
CA GLY A 455 25.32 0.03 -6.53
C GLY A 455 24.50 1.30 -6.80
N ALA A 456 25.08 2.51 -6.71
CA ALA A 456 24.33 3.78 -6.78
C ALA A 456 23.35 3.88 -7.96
N PHE A 457 23.69 3.32 -9.12
CA PHE A 457 22.86 3.25 -10.33
C PHE A 457 22.63 1.80 -10.81
N TYR A 458 22.70 0.84 -9.90
CA TYR A 458 22.54 -0.59 -10.20
C TYR A 458 21.16 -0.88 -10.80
N HIS A 459 21.09 -1.61 -11.91
CA HIS A 459 19.83 -1.92 -12.60
C HIS A 459 18.99 -0.69 -13.00
N CYS A 460 19.62 0.46 -13.27
CA CYS A 460 18.97 1.48 -14.09
C CYS A 460 18.99 1.00 -15.55
N ASP A 461 18.12 0.05 -15.87
CA ASP A 461 18.20 -0.75 -17.11
C ASP A 461 18.08 0.10 -18.40
N HIS A 462 17.55 1.33 -18.29
CA HIS A 462 17.42 2.30 -19.40
C HIS A 462 18.49 3.42 -19.38
N LEU A 463 19.44 3.38 -18.43
CA LEU A 463 20.45 4.42 -18.26
C LEU A 463 21.52 4.32 -19.34
N ALA A 464 21.27 4.94 -20.48
CA ALA A 464 22.12 4.87 -21.66
C ALA A 464 23.25 5.90 -21.67
N LYS A 465 23.10 6.99 -20.89
CA LYS A 465 24.04 8.12 -20.92
C LYS A 465 24.49 8.54 -19.52
N VAL A 466 25.78 8.42 -19.27
CA VAL A 466 26.40 8.78 -18.00
C VAL A 466 27.54 9.78 -18.25
N ARG A 467 27.59 10.88 -17.49
CA ARG A 467 28.77 11.76 -17.39
C ARG A 467 29.33 11.70 -15.98
N ILE A 468 30.58 11.29 -15.87
CA ILE A 468 31.34 11.22 -14.62
C ILE A 468 32.48 12.23 -14.72
N PRO A 469 32.57 13.25 -13.83
CA PRO A 469 33.62 14.27 -13.88
C PRO A 469 34.91 13.81 -13.21
N ASP A 470 36.02 14.46 -13.54
CA ASP A 470 37.36 14.21 -12.96
C ASP A 470 37.43 14.46 -11.45
N SER A 471 36.40 15.04 -10.83
CA SER A 471 36.36 15.15 -9.36
C SER A 471 36.08 13.81 -8.68
N VAL A 472 35.50 12.83 -9.40
CA VAL A 472 35.20 11.50 -8.85
C VAL A 472 36.49 10.69 -8.76
N THR A 473 36.91 10.41 -7.53
CA THR A 473 38.14 9.67 -7.21
C THR A 473 37.87 8.25 -6.73
N GLU A 474 36.63 7.94 -6.35
CA GLU A 474 36.22 6.64 -5.82
C GLU A 474 34.82 6.25 -6.32
N VAL A 475 34.67 4.98 -6.71
CA VAL A 475 33.41 4.39 -7.18
C VAL A 475 33.23 3.04 -6.48
N GLY A 476 32.06 2.84 -5.88
CA GLY A 476 31.70 1.63 -5.16
C GLY A 476 31.43 0.43 -6.06
N GLU A 477 31.44 -0.76 -5.46
CA GLU A 477 31.17 -2.03 -6.14
C GLU A 477 29.87 -1.95 -6.95
N LYS A 478 29.89 -2.40 -8.22
CA LYS A 478 28.69 -2.48 -9.08
C LYS A 478 27.89 -1.18 -9.24
N ALA A 479 28.49 -0.01 -8.97
CA ALA A 479 27.80 1.28 -9.01
C ALA A 479 27.00 1.54 -10.30
N PHE A 480 27.46 1.02 -11.46
CA PHE A 480 26.79 1.14 -12.76
C PHE A 480 26.45 -0.22 -13.39
N ALA A 481 26.52 -1.32 -12.64
CA ALA A 481 26.27 -2.65 -13.21
C ALA A 481 24.81 -2.77 -13.68
N TYR A 482 24.63 -3.50 -14.79
CA TYR A 482 23.35 -3.70 -15.47
C TYR A 482 22.66 -2.42 -15.98
N THR A 483 23.38 -1.31 -16.09
CA THR A 483 22.89 -0.14 -16.85
C THR A 483 23.03 -0.37 -18.34
N GLU A 484 22.19 0.27 -19.16
CA GLU A 484 22.36 0.25 -20.62
C GLU A 484 23.75 0.80 -21.02
N TRP A 485 24.23 1.85 -20.34
CA TRP A 485 25.55 2.44 -20.56
C TRP A 485 26.69 1.45 -20.32
N TYR A 486 26.66 0.72 -19.19
CA TYR A 486 27.67 -0.29 -18.87
C TYR A 486 27.58 -1.50 -19.81
N ASN A 487 26.37 -2.00 -20.07
CA ASN A 487 26.14 -3.13 -20.98
C ASN A 487 26.54 -2.81 -22.43
N ASN A 488 26.34 -1.56 -22.86
CA ASN A 488 26.83 -1.07 -24.13
C ASN A 488 28.36 -1.13 -24.17
N TRP A 489 29.09 -0.66 -23.14
CA TRP A 489 30.55 -0.81 -23.10
C TRP A 489 31.02 -2.28 -23.13
N VAL A 490 30.33 -3.18 -22.41
CA VAL A 490 30.62 -4.62 -22.43
C VAL A 490 30.46 -5.18 -23.86
N SER A 491 29.33 -4.87 -24.52
CA SER A 491 28.96 -5.42 -25.83
C SER A 491 29.62 -4.75 -27.03
N SER A 492 29.95 -3.46 -26.95
CA SER A 492 30.34 -2.64 -28.10
C SER A 492 31.81 -2.73 -28.49
N GLY A 493 32.62 -3.59 -27.84
CA GLY A 493 34.05 -3.85 -28.12
C GLY A 493 34.81 -2.70 -28.81
N PRO A 494 35.46 -1.75 -28.10
CA PRO A 494 35.93 -0.54 -28.76
C PRO A 494 37.27 -0.69 -29.50
N GLU A 495 37.49 0.21 -30.47
CA GLU A 495 38.80 0.48 -31.10
C GLU A 495 39.65 1.38 -30.18
N GLY A 496 40.91 1.00 -29.92
CA GLY A 496 41.86 1.75 -29.07
C GLY A 496 42.81 0.84 -28.27
N GLU A 497 43.83 1.43 -27.62
CA GLU A 497 44.87 0.69 -26.85
C GLU A 497 44.37 0.20 -25.46
N ASP A 498 43.41 0.89 -24.82
CA ASP A 498 42.90 0.58 -23.47
C ASP A 498 41.47 -0.01 -23.46
N LYS A 499 41.05 -0.61 -24.58
CA LYS A 499 39.65 -1.00 -24.88
C LYS A 499 39.00 -1.98 -23.89
N ASP A 500 39.81 -2.70 -23.11
CA ASP A 500 39.35 -3.72 -22.18
C ASP A 500 39.12 -3.17 -20.77
N PHE A 501 39.47 -1.90 -20.53
CA PHE A 501 39.33 -1.22 -19.25
C PHE A 501 38.29 -0.09 -19.33
N LEU A 502 37.31 -0.09 -18.43
CA LEU A 502 36.40 1.03 -18.23
C LEU A 502 36.96 1.95 -17.15
N ILE A 503 37.58 3.04 -17.58
CA ILE A 503 38.21 4.03 -16.70
C ILE A 503 37.36 5.31 -16.71
N VAL A 504 37.00 5.80 -15.53
CA VAL A 504 36.12 6.97 -15.34
C VAL A 504 36.66 7.95 -14.30
N GLY A 505 36.13 9.16 -14.27
CA GLY A 505 36.55 10.18 -13.30
C GLY A 505 38.06 10.45 -13.34
N ASP A 506 38.70 10.59 -12.17
CA ASP A 506 40.15 10.80 -12.06
C ASP A 506 40.97 9.50 -12.24
N GLY A 507 40.62 8.68 -13.23
CA GLY A 507 41.33 7.41 -13.48
C GLY A 507 40.87 6.25 -12.61
N VAL A 508 39.61 6.21 -12.20
CA VAL A 508 39.01 5.08 -11.46
C VAL A 508 38.67 3.96 -12.44
N LEU A 509 39.28 2.80 -12.28
CA LEU A 509 38.93 1.59 -13.04
C LEU A 509 37.68 0.95 -12.43
N ILE A 510 36.61 0.82 -13.22
CA ILE A 510 35.31 0.28 -12.77
C ILE A 510 34.83 -0.95 -13.56
N GLY A 511 35.60 -1.40 -14.55
CA GLY A 511 35.27 -2.60 -15.31
C GLY A 511 36.47 -3.09 -16.10
N TYR A 512 36.62 -4.42 -16.16
CA TYR A 512 37.59 -5.10 -17.01
C TYR A 512 36.88 -6.22 -17.79
N LYS A 513 37.14 -6.31 -19.09
CA LYS A 513 36.54 -7.35 -19.97
C LYS A 513 37.55 -8.17 -20.76
N GLY A 514 38.83 -8.02 -20.45
CA GLY A 514 39.88 -8.85 -21.04
C GLY A 514 39.88 -10.26 -20.43
N ASP A 515 40.63 -11.16 -21.05
CA ASP A 515 40.75 -12.57 -20.68
C ASP A 515 42.09 -12.91 -20.01
N GLU A 516 42.90 -11.90 -19.67
CA GLU A 516 44.20 -12.09 -19.05
C GLU A 516 44.07 -12.31 -17.53
N GLU A 517 44.75 -13.32 -17.00
CA GLU A 517 44.80 -13.58 -15.54
C GLU A 517 45.55 -12.49 -14.76
N SER A 518 46.36 -11.67 -15.43
CA SER A 518 47.18 -10.62 -14.81
C SER A 518 47.43 -9.48 -15.79
N PRO A 519 46.40 -8.66 -16.08
CA PRO A 519 46.52 -7.58 -17.06
C PRO A 519 47.44 -6.47 -16.56
N GLU A 520 48.26 -5.92 -17.45
CA GLU A 520 48.99 -4.68 -17.18
C GLU A 520 48.02 -3.49 -17.21
N LEU A 521 47.89 -2.78 -16.08
CA LEU A 521 46.97 -1.64 -15.99
C LEU A 521 47.47 -0.45 -16.82
N PRO A 522 46.57 0.24 -17.56
CA PRO A 522 46.91 1.48 -18.24
C PRO A 522 47.46 2.54 -17.29
N ALA A 523 48.39 3.38 -17.76
CA ALA A 523 49.00 4.44 -16.95
C ALA A 523 47.99 5.51 -16.48
N SER A 524 46.81 5.54 -17.08
CA SER A 524 45.68 6.39 -16.71
C SER A 524 44.94 5.90 -15.46
N VAL A 525 45.12 4.63 -15.05
CA VAL A 525 44.48 4.07 -13.85
C VAL A 525 45.17 4.60 -12.60
N LYS A 526 44.42 5.23 -11.71
CA LYS A 526 44.87 5.72 -10.39
C LYS A 526 44.27 4.92 -9.23
N SER A 527 43.07 4.38 -9.39
CA SER A 527 42.38 3.55 -8.39
C SER A 527 41.57 2.46 -9.08
N VAL A 528 41.26 1.40 -8.34
CA VAL A 528 40.46 0.26 -8.82
C VAL A 528 39.26 0.08 -7.90
N ALA A 529 38.05 0.10 -8.47
CA ALA A 529 36.83 -0.15 -7.73
C ALA A 529 36.77 -1.61 -7.24
N PRO A 530 36.08 -1.90 -6.11
CA PRO A 530 35.86 -3.27 -5.66
C PRO A 530 35.13 -4.11 -6.73
N GLY A 531 35.50 -5.38 -6.87
CA GLY A 531 34.83 -6.33 -7.77
C GLY A 531 35.22 -6.26 -9.25
N VAL A 532 36.21 -5.46 -9.64
CA VAL A 532 36.62 -5.30 -11.06
C VAL A 532 37.25 -6.59 -11.66
N PHE A 533 37.96 -7.37 -10.85
CA PHE A 533 38.68 -8.58 -11.28
C PHE A 533 38.11 -9.87 -10.67
N GLU A 534 36.89 -9.81 -10.11
CA GLU A 534 36.23 -10.95 -9.46
C GLU A 534 35.48 -11.87 -10.44
#